data_AF-A0A972HIR5-F1
#
_entry.id   AF-A0A972HIR5-F1
#
_cell.length_a   1.000
_cell.length_b   1.000
_cell.length_c   1.000
_cell.angle_alpha   90.00
_cell.angle_beta   90.00
_cell.angle_gamma   90.00
#
_symmetry.space_group_name_H-M   'P 1'
#
loop_
_entity.id
_entity.type
_entity.pdbx_description
1 polymer ?
#
loop_
_entity_poly.entity_id
_entity_poly.type
_entity_poly.pdbx_seq_one_letter_code
_entity_poly.pdbx_strand_id
1 'polypeptide(L)'
;MTNVYVQQQQNGIDIFRAIVNVAVSKDGSVLTAASRLVANADSADDLQIDASEAAAFAAAAVGVVPTSSFQVLDPAVGNDRAQTLSDGGVSRSAIPARLVYQHVDGEFLRLAWEIAIETLDGQHWWQIRIDAASGEELDRNNLTVHEATSAGIDDRDAHIGSQSDAVPNDDVASSTADWLNQDAPQAASLVADGSSYRVYAQPTEAPSFGARTLVTQPADETASPFGWHDIGGTAGPKYQITRGNNVFAYTDINND
;
A
#
# COMPACT_ATOMS: atom_id res chain seq x y z
N MET A 1 16.95 17.47 -2.85
CA MET A 1 16.13 17.20 -1.66
C MET A 1 16.46 15.81 -1.25
N THR A 2 16.79 15.62 0.02
CA THR A 2 17.20 14.34 0.60
C THR A 2 16.26 14.07 1.76
N ASN A 3 15.65 12.87 1.81
CA ASN A 3 14.86 12.44 2.95
C ASN A 3 15.72 11.55 3.83
N VAL A 4 15.79 11.87 5.12
CA VAL A 4 16.54 11.11 6.12
C VAL A 4 15.54 10.50 7.08
N TYR A 5 15.68 9.19 7.31
CA TYR A 5 14.89 8.42 8.26
C TYR A 5 15.82 7.99 9.40
N VAL A 6 15.41 8.21 10.63
CA VAL A 6 16.13 7.78 11.83
C VAL A 6 15.19 6.90 12.65
N GLN A 7 15.63 5.71 13.03
CA GLN A 7 14.92 4.78 13.90
C GLN A 7 15.54 4.82 15.29
N GLN A 8 14.73 5.05 16.33
CA GLN A 8 15.20 4.96 17.71
C GLN A 8 15.43 3.51 18.09
N GLN A 9 16.53 3.28 18.80
CA GLN A 9 16.84 1.99 19.39
C GLN A 9 17.12 2.15 20.88
N GLN A 10 16.68 1.17 21.67
CA GLN A 10 17.07 0.96 23.05
C GLN A 10 17.84 -0.36 23.10
N ASN A 11 19.07 -0.35 23.63
CA ASN A 11 19.94 -1.53 23.71
C ASN A 11 20.20 -2.23 22.36
N GLY A 12 20.10 -1.50 21.23
CA GLY A 12 20.24 -2.06 19.89
C GLY A 12 18.99 -2.80 19.38
N ILE A 13 17.86 -2.64 20.06
CA ILE A 13 16.53 -3.14 19.67
C ILE A 13 15.67 -1.93 19.27
N ASP A 14 14.98 -2.02 18.15
CA ASP A 14 14.11 -0.93 17.67
C ASP A 14 12.96 -0.68 18.64
N ILE A 15 12.67 0.59 18.90
CA ILE A 15 11.38 1.00 19.47
C ILE A 15 10.40 1.16 18.30
N PHE A 16 9.39 0.29 18.25
CA PHE A 16 8.48 0.20 17.12
C PHE A 16 7.82 1.56 16.85
N ARG A 17 8.00 2.07 15.62
CA ARG A 17 7.50 3.36 15.12
C ARG A 17 8.04 4.61 15.82
N ALA A 18 9.07 4.50 16.65
CA ALA A 18 9.83 5.64 17.16
C ALA A 18 10.81 6.16 16.10
N ILE A 19 10.26 6.79 15.06
CA ILE A 19 11.01 7.27 13.89
C ILE A 19 11.06 8.79 13.83
N VAL A 20 12.11 9.31 13.18
CA VAL A 20 12.20 10.71 12.72
C VAL A 20 12.32 10.75 11.22
N ASN A 21 11.51 11.58 10.59
CA ASN A 21 11.57 11.87 9.16
C ASN A 21 12.04 13.31 8.98
N VAL A 22 13.14 13.52 8.27
CA VAL A 22 13.73 14.85 8.02
C VAL A 22 13.86 15.07 6.52
N ALA A 23 13.27 16.16 6.02
CA ALA A 23 13.47 16.63 4.66
C ALA A 23 14.59 17.68 4.63
N VAL A 24 15.62 17.43 3.83
CA VAL A 24 16.80 18.29 3.70
C VAL A 24 16.88 18.87 2.28
N SER A 25 17.08 20.18 2.18
CA SER A 25 17.25 20.88 0.90
C SER A 25 18.61 20.60 0.25
N LYS A 26 18.80 21.06 -1.00
CA LYS A 26 20.05 20.82 -1.75
C LYS A 26 21.28 21.51 -1.15
N ASP A 27 21.08 22.60 -0.41
CA ASP A 27 22.12 23.34 0.30
C ASP A 27 22.33 22.84 1.75
N GLY A 28 21.64 21.77 2.15
CA GLY A 28 21.82 21.11 3.45
C GLY A 28 20.94 21.65 4.59
N SER A 29 20.10 22.66 4.34
CA SER A 29 19.16 23.14 5.36
C SER A 29 18.02 22.16 5.61
N VAL A 30 17.52 22.09 6.85
CA VAL A 30 16.34 21.28 7.19
C VAL A 30 15.09 22.06 6.79
N LEU A 31 14.26 21.45 5.93
CA LEU A 31 12.98 22.00 5.51
C LEU A 31 11.88 21.63 6.50
N THR A 32 11.76 20.34 6.81
CA THR A 32 10.79 19.81 7.76
C THR A 32 11.39 18.68 8.55
N ALA A 33 10.93 18.52 9.79
CA ALA A 33 11.23 17.36 10.62
C ALA A 33 9.96 16.96 11.38
N ALA A 34 9.65 15.67 11.38
CA ALA A 34 8.59 15.08 12.19
C ALA A 34 9.18 13.92 13.00
N SER A 35 8.83 13.85 14.28
CA SER A 35 9.41 12.91 15.24
C SER A 35 8.32 12.17 16.01
N ARG A 36 8.57 10.89 16.27
CA ARG A 36 7.82 10.06 17.22
C ARG A 36 8.76 9.41 18.25
N LEU A 37 9.90 10.04 18.50
CA LEU A 37 10.86 9.54 19.49
C LEU A 37 10.26 9.54 20.89
N VAL A 38 10.63 8.54 21.67
CA VAL A 38 10.25 8.32 23.06
C VAL A 38 11.32 8.90 23.96
N ALA A 39 10.94 9.87 24.80
CA ALA A 39 11.85 10.47 25.77
C ALA A 39 11.72 9.78 27.13
N ASN A 40 12.85 9.41 27.74
CA ASN A 40 12.88 8.74 29.05
C ASN A 40 12.02 7.47 29.09
N ALA A 41 12.09 6.66 28.04
CA ALA A 41 11.37 5.40 27.95
C ALA A 41 11.67 4.53 29.17
N ASP A 42 10.61 4.10 29.85
CA ASP A 42 10.65 3.03 30.85
C ASP A 42 10.16 1.75 30.18
N SER A 43 10.75 0.62 30.54
CA SER A 43 10.50 -0.64 29.84
C SER A 43 10.49 -1.87 30.72
N ALA A 44 9.65 -2.84 30.33
CA ALA A 44 9.76 -4.22 30.77
C ALA A 44 10.50 -5.04 29.71
N ASP A 45 11.67 -5.57 30.08
CA ASP A 45 12.62 -6.23 29.17
C ASP A 45 12.61 -7.76 29.31
N ASP A 46 11.58 -8.33 29.95
CA ASP A 46 11.51 -9.75 30.22
C ASP A 46 11.33 -10.57 28.94
N LEU A 47 12.30 -11.44 28.66
CA LEU A 47 12.26 -12.40 27.56
C LEU A 47 12.08 -13.81 28.14
N GLN A 48 10.85 -14.32 28.13
CA GLN A 48 10.48 -15.64 28.67
C GLN A 48 10.07 -16.63 27.58
N ILE A 49 9.56 -16.16 26.44
CA ILE A 49 9.19 -17.02 25.31
C ILE A 49 10.16 -16.87 24.15
N ASP A 50 10.38 -17.96 23.42
CA ASP A 50 11.15 -17.94 22.19
C ASP A 50 10.31 -17.52 20.96
N ALA A 51 10.96 -17.36 19.81
CA ALA A 51 10.28 -16.93 18.59
C ALA A 51 9.30 -17.97 18.04
N SER A 52 9.56 -19.26 18.23
CA SER A 52 8.66 -20.33 17.79
C SER A 52 7.39 -20.38 18.64
N GLU A 53 7.52 -20.16 19.95
CA GLU A 53 6.38 -19.98 20.87
C GLU A 53 5.60 -18.71 20.52
N ALA A 54 6.29 -17.58 20.30
CA ALA A 54 5.67 -16.34 19.87
C ALA A 54 4.92 -16.46 18.54
N ALA A 55 5.45 -17.23 17.58
CA ALA A 55 4.77 -17.51 16.32
C ALA A 55 3.48 -18.33 16.52
N ALA A 56 3.46 -19.24 17.49
CA ALA A 56 2.24 -19.96 17.86
C ALA A 56 1.19 -19.04 18.49
N PHE A 57 1.60 -18.12 19.38
CA PHE A 57 0.71 -17.09 19.91
C PHE A 57 0.19 -16.15 18.82
N ALA A 58 1.05 -15.72 17.89
CA ALA A 58 0.67 -14.87 16.75
C ALA A 58 -0.35 -15.56 15.83
N ALA A 59 -0.14 -16.85 15.52
CA ALA A 59 -1.09 -17.63 14.73
C ALA A 59 -2.47 -17.69 15.42
N ALA A 60 -2.50 -17.96 16.73
CA ALA A 60 -3.73 -17.95 17.51
C ALA A 60 -4.42 -16.58 17.52
N ALA A 61 -3.64 -15.49 17.67
CA ALA A 61 -4.13 -14.11 17.69
C ALA A 61 -4.83 -13.68 16.39
N VAL A 62 -4.38 -14.20 15.24
CA VAL A 62 -4.99 -13.95 13.93
C VAL A 62 -5.96 -15.07 13.50
N GLY A 63 -6.28 -16.01 14.40
CA GLY A 63 -7.33 -17.02 14.18
C GLY A 63 -6.95 -18.16 13.22
N VAL A 64 -5.65 -18.39 12.99
CA VAL A 64 -5.18 -19.51 12.15
C VAL A 64 -4.57 -20.61 13.01
N VAL A 65 -4.73 -21.87 12.57
CA VAL A 65 -4.27 -23.04 13.32
C VAL A 65 -3.03 -23.63 12.64
N PRO A 66 -1.86 -23.66 13.32
CA PRO A 66 -0.66 -24.30 12.80
C PRO A 66 -0.90 -25.79 12.47
N THR A 67 -0.44 -26.22 11.30
CA THR A 67 -0.48 -27.63 10.88
C THR A 67 0.87 -28.32 11.08
N SER A 68 1.91 -27.56 11.36
CA SER A 68 3.24 -28.04 11.74
C SER A 68 3.86 -27.09 12.77
N SER A 69 4.91 -27.55 13.45
CA SER A 69 5.70 -26.72 14.36
C SER A 69 6.49 -25.64 13.61
N PHE A 70 6.64 -24.47 14.22
CA PHE A 70 7.56 -23.43 13.75
C PHE A 70 9.01 -23.81 14.07
N GLN A 71 9.81 -24.05 13.03
CA GLN A 71 11.21 -24.42 13.13
C GLN A 71 12.09 -23.23 12.75
N VAL A 72 13.19 -23.01 13.46
CA VAL A 72 14.17 -21.98 13.09
C VAL A 72 14.90 -22.40 11.82
N LEU A 73 14.74 -21.63 10.75
CA LEU A 73 15.43 -21.83 9.47
C LEU A 73 16.76 -21.08 9.45
N ASP A 74 16.73 -19.79 9.79
CA ASP A 74 17.90 -18.95 9.96
C ASP A 74 18.03 -18.56 11.44
N PRO A 75 19.18 -18.80 12.09
CA PRO A 75 19.35 -18.54 13.51
C PRO A 75 19.38 -17.04 13.83
N ALA A 76 19.05 -16.70 15.09
CA ALA A 76 19.03 -15.34 15.60
C ALA A 76 20.38 -14.60 15.45
N VAL A 77 20.32 -13.37 14.93
CA VAL A 77 21.45 -12.44 14.79
C VAL A 77 21.11 -11.11 15.47
N GLY A 78 22.13 -10.41 15.99
CA GLY A 78 21.96 -9.08 16.58
C GLY A 78 21.31 -9.06 17.96
N ASN A 79 21.16 -7.87 18.52
CA ASN A 79 20.54 -7.66 19.83
C ASN A 79 19.01 -7.85 19.77
N ASP A 80 18.41 -7.59 18.61
CA ASP A 80 17.01 -7.82 18.32
C ASP A 80 16.72 -9.30 17.99
N ARG A 81 17.72 -10.19 17.98
CA ARG A 81 17.55 -11.63 17.74
C ARG A 81 16.76 -11.92 16.46
N ALA A 82 16.97 -11.13 15.41
CA ALA A 82 16.31 -11.32 14.12
C ALA A 82 16.63 -12.71 13.56
N GLN A 83 15.58 -13.44 13.17
CA GLN A 83 15.64 -14.82 12.70
C GLN A 83 14.49 -15.12 11.73
N THR A 84 14.60 -16.25 11.03
CA THR A 84 13.57 -16.75 10.11
C THR A 84 13.05 -18.08 10.61
N LEU A 85 11.73 -18.23 10.70
CA LEU A 85 11.05 -19.47 11.07
C LEU A 85 10.38 -20.12 9.84
N SER A 86 10.09 -21.41 9.92
CA SER A 86 9.24 -22.10 8.96
C SER A 86 7.81 -21.54 8.99
N ASP A 87 7.05 -21.78 7.92
CA ASP A 87 5.71 -21.23 7.73
C ASP A 87 4.63 -21.78 8.70
N GLY A 88 4.93 -22.83 9.46
CA GLY A 88 3.99 -23.53 10.36
C GLY A 88 2.73 -24.08 9.66
N GLY A 89 2.72 -24.10 8.33
CA GLY A 89 1.57 -24.33 7.47
C GLY A 89 0.43 -23.31 7.66
N VAL A 90 0.74 -22.09 8.09
CA VAL A 90 -0.21 -20.97 8.23
C VAL A 90 0.17 -19.75 7.39
N SER A 91 1.43 -19.68 6.97
CA SER A 91 1.97 -18.59 6.16
C SER A 91 2.29 -19.04 4.73
N ARG A 92 2.17 -18.14 3.75
CA ARG A 92 2.61 -18.36 2.36
C ARG A 92 4.12 -18.33 2.20
N SER A 93 4.80 -17.71 3.15
CA SER A 93 6.24 -17.52 3.18
C SER A 93 6.80 -17.86 4.55
N ALA A 94 8.11 -18.12 4.61
CA ALA A 94 8.84 -18.26 5.86
C ALA A 94 8.63 -17.01 6.74
N ILE A 95 8.52 -17.19 8.05
CA ILE A 95 8.06 -16.17 9.00
C ILE A 95 9.28 -15.43 9.57
N PRO A 96 9.50 -14.15 9.26
CA PRO A 96 10.46 -13.33 9.97
C PRO A 96 10.02 -13.11 11.41
N ALA A 97 10.96 -13.21 12.34
CA ALA A 97 10.76 -12.94 13.75
C ALA A 97 11.93 -12.13 14.32
N ARG A 98 11.65 -11.07 15.07
CA ARG A 98 12.67 -10.28 15.78
C ARG A 98 12.07 -9.62 17.02
N LEU A 99 12.90 -9.27 17.98
CA LEU A 99 12.51 -8.47 19.13
C LEU A 99 12.38 -7.01 18.74
N VAL A 100 11.36 -6.36 19.30
CA VAL A 100 11.11 -4.92 19.24
C VAL A 100 10.62 -4.44 20.59
N TYR A 101 10.76 -3.16 20.88
CA TYR A 101 10.04 -2.51 21.96
C TYR A 101 8.71 -1.96 21.43
N GLN A 102 7.60 -2.44 21.98
CA GLN A 102 6.25 -2.01 21.63
C GLN A 102 5.71 -1.05 22.69
N HIS A 103 5.11 0.05 22.24
CA HIS A 103 4.40 0.97 23.10
C HIS A 103 3.17 0.32 23.75
N VAL A 104 3.02 0.51 25.05
CA VAL A 104 1.88 0.11 25.87
C VAL A 104 1.54 1.26 26.83
N ASP A 105 0.26 1.59 26.98
CA ASP A 105 -0.21 2.65 27.89
C ASP A 105 0.50 4.01 27.73
N GLY A 106 0.74 4.43 26.48
CA GLY A 106 1.39 5.69 26.14
C GLY A 106 2.91 5.52 25.97
N GLU A 107 3.68 5.87 27.00
CA GLU A 107 5.15 5.94 26.94
C GLU A 107 5.87 4.70 27.48
N PHE A 108 5.15 3.76 28.11
CA PHE A 108 5.76 2.53 28.63
C PHE A 108 6.02 1.54 27.49
N LEU A 109 7.18 0.90 27.52
CA LEU A 109 7.57 -0.06 26.48
C LEU A 109 7.57 -1.48 27.04
N ARG A 110 7.05 -2.43 26.26
CA ARG A 110 7.22 -3.86 26.52
C ARG A 110 8.07 -4.48 25.43
N LEU A 111 9.02 -5.32 25.81
CA LEU A 111 9.75 -6.15 24.87
C LEU A 111 8.79 -7.16 24.22
N ALA A 112 8.80 -7.23 22.90
CA ALA A 112 7.86 -8.04 22.13
C ALA A 112 8.56 -8.70 20.94
N TRP A 113 8.10 -9.89 20.57
CA TRP A 113 8.39 -10.49 19.27
C TRP A 113 7.50 -9.85 18.21
N GLU A 114 8.10 -9.23 17.20
CA GLU A 114 7.47 -8.89 15.95
C GLU A 114 7.46 -10.12 15.04
N ILE A 115 6.27 -10.62 14.71
CA ILE A 115 6.05 -11.82 13.89
C ILE A 115 5.25 -11.42 12.64
N ALA A 116 5.67 -11.86 11.45
CA ALA A 116 4.90 -11.63 10.23
C ALA A 116 4.30 -12.91 9.64
N ILE A 117 2.97 -12.94 9.47
CA ILE A 117 2.21 -14.07 8.92
C ILE A 117 1.43 -13.61 7.69
N GLU A 118 1.74 -14.17 6.53
CA GLU A 118 0.98 -13.96 5.29
C GLU A 118 -0.01 -15.12 5.12
N THR A 119 -1.30 -14.88 5.42
CA THR A 119 -2.30 -15.95 5.49
C THR A 119 -2.44 -16.71 4.16
N LEU A 120 -2.68 -18.03 4.23
CA LEU A 120 -2.73 -18.89 3.05
C LEU A 120 -3.79 -18.47 2.01
N ASP A 121 -4.91 -17.89 2.47
CA ASP A 121 -5.94 -17.33 1.59
C ASP A 121 -5.49 -16.08 0.82
N GLY A 122 -4.39 -15.44 1.25
CA GLY A 122 -3.81 -14.24 0.63
C GLY A 122 -4.53 -12.96 0.99
N GLN A 123 -5.45 -13.01 1.95
CA GLN A 123 -6.24 -11.87 2.33
C GLN A 123 -5.44 -10.94 3.25
N HIS A 124 -4.56 -11.48 4.09
CA HIS A 124 -3.87 -10.67 5.08
C HIS A 124 -2.39 -10.99 5.15
N TRP A 125 -1.60 -9.92 5.29
CA TRP A 125 -0.22 -10.02 5.71
C TRP A 125 -0.08 -9.30 7.03
N TRP A 126 -0.19 -10.06 8.12
CA TRP A 126 -0.15 -9.51 9.46
C TRP A 126 1.30 -9.28 9.91
N GLN A 127 1.55 -8.14 10.56
CA GLN A 127 2.72 -7.90 11.41
C GLN A 127 2.19 -7.76 12.84
N ILE A 128 2.45 -8.76 13.69
CA ILE A 128 1.92 -8.88 15.05
C ILE A 128 3.05 -8.63 16.06
N ARG A 129 2.79 -7.90 17.15
CA ARG A 129 3.70 -7.78 18.29
C ARG A 129 3.16 -8.60 19.45
N ILE A 130 3.86 -9.69 19.75
CA ILE A 130 3.55 -10.60 20.85
C ILE A 130 4.49 -10.31 22.01
N ASP A 131 3.95 -10.02 23.18
CA ASP A 131 4.73 -9.76 24.39
C ASP A 131 5.71 -10.91 24.68
N ALA A 132 6.99 -10.55 24.83
CA ALA A 132 8.08 -11.51 24.95
C ALA A 132 8.12 -12.24 26.31
N ALA A 133 7.31 -11.80 27.29
CA ALA A 133 7.19 -12.44 28.60
C ALA A 133 5.97 -13.37 28.69
N SER A 134 4.83 -12.96 28.15
CA SER A 134 3.53 -13.59 28.40
C SER A 134 2.88 -14.26 27.18
N GLY A 135 3.29 -13.90 25.96
CA GLY A 135 2.61 -14.34 24.74
C GLY A 135 1.33 -13.57 24.42
N GLU A 136 1.02 -12.51 25.17
CA GLU A 136 -0.11 -11.61 24.90
C GLU A 136 0.10 -10.84 23.58
N GLU A 137 -0.95 -10.68 22.77
CA GLU A 137 -0.92 -9.75 21.63
C GLU A 137 -0.98 -8.31 22.14
N LEU A 138 0.08 -7.54 21.89
CA LEU A 138 0.14 -6.12 22.25
C LEU A 138 -0.47 -5.23 21.17
N ASP A 139 -0.17 -5.51 19.90
CA ASP A 139 -0.64 -4.72 18.75
C ASP A 139 -0.41 -5.49 17.43
N ARG A 140 -1.12 -5.10 16.35
CA ARG A 140 -0.91 -5.66 15.01
C ARG A 140 -1.21 -4.67 13.87
N ASN A 141 -0.61 -4.91 12.71
CA ASN A 141 -0.92 -4.21 11.46
C ASN A 141 -1.20 -5.22 10.34
N ASN A 142 -2.14 -4.88 9.44
CA ASN A 142 -2.27 -5.56 8.15
C ASN A 142 -1.44 -4.81 7.11
N LEU A 143 -0.51 -5.50 6.46
CA LEU A 143 0.30 -4.99 5.36
C LEU A 143 -0.37 -5.20 4.00
N THR A 144 -1.49 -5.92 3.96
CA THR A 144 -2.36 -6.00 2.77
C THR A 144 -3.34 -4.83 2.72
N VAL A 145 -3.32 -4.09 1.62
CA VAL A 145 -4.32 -3.07 1.30
C VAL A 145 -5.50 -3.75 0.60
N HIS A 146 -6.71 -3.49 1.08
CA HIS A 146 -7.93 -3.92 0.41
C HIS A 146 -8.58 -2.72 -0.26
N GLU A 147 -8.85 -2.83 -1.56
CA GLU A 147 -9.76 -1.92 -2.24
C GLU A 147 -11.17 -2.49 -2.17
N ALA A 148 -12.02 -1.87 -1.34
CA ALA A 148 -13.44 -2.15 -1.37
C ALA A 148 -14.05 -1.47 -2.60
N THR A 149 -14.22 -2.21 -3.70
CA THR A 149 -15.06 -1.77 -4.82
C THR A 149 -16.54 -2.06 -4.52
N SER A 150 -17.06 -1.54 -3.41
CA SER A 150 -18.50 -1.56 -3.14
C SER A 150 -19.11 -0.20 -3.42
N ALA A 151 -20.11 -0.19 -4.28
CA ALA A 151 -21.14 0.85 -4.32
C ALA A 151 -21.80 0.92 -2.92
N GLY A 152 -21.24 1.75 -2.05
CA GLY A 152 -21.63 1.83 -0.64
C GLY A 152 -20.43 2.18 0.22
N ILE A 153 -20.12 3.48 0.28
CA ILE A 153 -19.22 4.06 1.27
C ILE A 153 -19.87 3.90 2.65
N ASP A 154 -19.28 3.11 3.52
CA ASP A 154 -19.41 3.27 4.97
C ASP A 154 -18.00 3.52 5.51
N ASP A 155 -17.63 4.81 5.58
CA ASP A 155 -16.36 5.32 6.09
C ASP A 155 -16.26 5.12 7.62
N ARG A 156 -16.24 3.87 8.09
CA ARG A 156 -16.09 3.58 9.52
C ARG A 156 -14.82 2.88 9.94
N ASP A 157 -13.99 2.44 9.00
CA ASP A 157 -12.68 1.86 9.34
C ASP A 157 -11.55 2.48 8.52
N ALA A 158 -11.26 3.76 8.80
CA ALA A 158 -10.04 4.42 8.35
C ALA A 158 -9.35 5.14 9.53
N HIS A 159 -8.27 4.52 9.97
CA HIS A 159 -7.12 5.10 10.67
C HIS A 159 -7.32 5.79 12.04
N ILE A 160 -6.64 5.22 13.04
CA ILE A 160 -6.21 5.87 14.28
C ILE A 160 -5.69 7.28 13.99
N GLY A 161 -6.50 8.26 14.35
CA GLY A 161 -6.17 9.67 14.52
C GLY A 161 -6.99 10.17 15.71
N SER A 162 -6.29 10.47 16.81
CA SER A 162 -6.83 11.02 18.04
C SER A 162 -7.82 12.18 17.80
N GLN A 163 -8.86 12.24 18.63
CA GLN A 163 -9.76 13.39 18.78
C GLN A 163 -9.02 14.69 19.14
N SER A 164 -9.71 15.82 18.88
CA SER A 164 -9.46 17.26 19.15
C SER A 164 -9.14 18.04 17.87
N ASP A 165 -9.86 19.08 17.42
CA ASP A 165 -10.93 19.88 17.99
C ASP A 165 -11.90 20.31 16.88
N ALA A 166 -13.15 20.59 17.24
CA ALA A 166 -14.16 21.14 16.34
C ALA A 166 -13.71 22.54 15.84
N VAL A 167 -13.25 22.61 14.59
CA VAL A 167 -13.16 23.86 13.84
C VAL A 167 -14.56 24.16 13.29
N PRO A 168 -15.10 25.38 13.43
CA PRO A 168 -16.41 25.72 12.88
C PRO A 168 -16.42 25.53 11.37
N ASN A 169 -17.48 24.91 10.87
CA ASN A 169 -17.77 24.77 9.45
C ASN A 169 -17.97 26.19 8.87
N ASP A 170 -16.90 26.78 8.33
CA ASP A 170 -17.04 27.87 7.37
C ASP A 170 -17.35 27.23 6.02
N ASP A 171 -18.52 27.57 5.49
CA ASP A 171 -19.11 27.11 4.23
C ASP A 171 -18.24 27.48 3.01
N VAL A 172 -17.11 26.79 2.82
CA VAL A 172 -16.40 26.79 1.53
C VAL A 172 -16.99 25.67 0.68
N ALA A 173 -18.11 25.99 0.02
CA ALA A 173 -18.70 25.15 -1.00
C ALA A 173 -17.64 24.77 -2.06
N SER A 174 -17.37 23.47 -2.13
CA SER A 174 -16.99 22.68 -3.31
C SER A 174 -16.34 23.45 -4.48
N SER A 175 -15.00 23.52 -4.48
CA SER A 175 -14.21 23.77 -5.68
C SER A 175 -13.72 22.48 -6.35
N THR A 176 -14.25 21.32 -5.96
CA THR A 176 -13.90 20.01 -6.56
C THR A 176 -14.77 19.65 -7.77
N ALA A 177 -15.88 20.37 -8.00
CA ALA A 177 -16.76 20.14 -9.14
C ALA A 177 -16.29 20.83 -10.45
N ASP A 178 -15.40 21.83 -10.37
CA ASP A 178 -14.99 22.62 -11.55
C ASP A 178 -14.01 21.89 -12.48
N TRP A 179 -13.25 20.89 -11.99
CA TRP A 179 -12.37 20.10 -12.87
C TRP A 179 -13.14 19.02 -13.64
N LEU A 180 -14.27 18.54 -13.12
CA LEU A 180 -15.11 17.53 -13.77
C LEU A 180 -16.06 18.14 -14.81
N ASN A 181 -16.33 19.44 -14.70
CA ASN A 181 -17.17 20.23 -15.61
C ASN A 181 -16.38 21.04 -16.64
N GLN A 182 -15.07 20.78 -16.82
CA GLN A 182 -14.41 21.28 -18.02
C GLN A 182 -15.05 20.60 -19.22
N ASP A 183 -15.74 21.40 -20.03
CA ASP A 183 -16.30 21.03 -21.32
C ASP A 183 -15.39 20.00 -21.99
N ALA A 184 -15.93 18.81 -22.25
CA ALA A 184 -15.26 17.80 -23.06
C ALA A 184 -14.64 18.51 -24.26
N PRO A 185 -13.35 18.25 -24.59
CA PRO A 185 -12.65 18.97 -25.64
C PRO A 185 -13.56 19.06 -26.86
N GLN A 186 -13.84 20.30 -27.28
CA GLN A 186 -14.63 20.61 -28.47
C GLN A 186 -14.19 19.66 -29.58
N ALA A 187 -15.18 19.03 -30.23
CA ALA A 187 -15.03 18.04 -31.29
C ALA A 187 -13.70 18.24 -32.03
N ALA A 188 -12.74 17.36 -31.74
CA ALA A 188 -11.47 17.31 -32.48
C ALA A 188 -11.82 17.35 -33.96
N SER A 189 -11.10 18.12 -34.78
CA SER A 189 -11.25 17.96 -36.22
C SER A 189 -10.95 16.49 -36.54
N LEU A 190 -11.97 15.80 -37.03
CA LEU A 190 -11.98 14.34 -37.10
C LEU A 190 -11.34 13.90 -38.41
N VAL A 191 -10.32 13.05 -38.32
CA VAL A 191 -9.81 12.36 -39.51
C VAL A 191 -10.85 11.35 -39.96
N ALA A 192 -11.31 11.46 -41.22
CA ALA A 192 -12.20 10.49 -41.84
C ALA A 192 -11.46 9.17 -42.18
N ASP A 193 -11.05 8.43 -41.15
CA ASP A 193 -10.27 7.18 -41.26
C ASP A 193 -11.14 5.91 -41.28
N GLY A 194 -12.44 6.06 -41.01
CA GLY A 194 -13.41 4.96 -40.96
C GLY A 194 -13.33 4.08 -39.71
N SER A 195 -12.56 4.48 -38.70
CA SER A 195 -12.44 3.77 -37.42
C SER A 195 -13.70 3.91 -36.57
N SER A 196 -13.99 2.92 -35.72
CA SER A 196 -15.13 2.95 -34.79
C SER A 196 -14.86 2.05 -33.59
N TYR A 197 -15.15 2.54 -32.38
CA TYR A 197 -14.85 1.83 -31.13
C TYR A 197 -16.02 1.90 -30.15
N ARG A 198 -16.20 0.83 -29.38
CA ARG A 198 -17.07 0.85 -28.20
C ARG A 198 -16.24 1.18 -26.98
N VAL A 199 -16.41 2.38 -26.45
CA VAL A 199 -15.62 2.92 -25.33
C VAL A 199 -16.50 3.20 -24.12
N TYR A 200 -15.94 3.21 -22.92
CA TYR A 200 -16.56 3.90 -21.78
C TYR A 200 -16.15 5.36 -21.91
N ALA A 201 -17.04 6.18 -22.46
CA ALA A 201 -16.75 7.60 -22.68
C ALA A 201 -16.77 8.33 -21.34
N GLN A 202 -15.86 9.30 -21.17
CA GLN A 202 -15.84 10.17 -20.00
C GLN A 202 -17.24 10.78 -19.79
N PRO A 203 -17.76 10.82 -18.54
CA PRO A 203 -17.09 10.55 -17.26
C PRO A 203 -17.12 9.08 -16.78
N THR A 204 -17.54 8.13 -17.62
CA THR A 204 -17.66 6.72 -17.22
C THR A 204 -16.29 6.10 -17.00
N GLU A 205 -15.89 5.95 -15.73
CA GLU A 205 -14.55 5.50 -15.34
C GLU A 205 -14.33 3.99 -15.53
N ALA A 206 -15.36 3.18 -15.25
CA ALA A 206 -15.25 1.73 -15.27
C ALA A 206 -16.52 1.03 -15.78
N PRO A 207 -16.43 -0.25 -16.22
CA PRO A 207 -17.57 -1.03 -16.71
C PRO A 207 -18.77 -1.09 -15.76
N SER A 208 -18.52 -1.01 -14.44
CA SER A 208 -19.56 -1.03 -13.41
C SER A 208 -20.32 0.31 -13.28
N PHE A 209 -19.80 1.41 -13.83
CA PHE A 209 -20.36 2.76 -13.68
C PHE A 209 -21.21 3.19 -14.87
N GLY A 210 -21.24 2.44 -15.97
CA GLY A 210 -22.04 2.79 -17.14
C GLY A 210 -21.85 1.86 -18.33
N ALA A 211 -22.68 2.05 -19.37
CA ALA A 211 -22.59 1.29 -20.60
C ALA A 211 -21.56 1.87 -21.58
N ARG A 212 -21.03 1.03 -22.48
CA ARG A 212 -20.19 1.50 -23.58
C ARG A 212 -21.00 2.32 -24.58
N THR A 213 -20.38 3.35 -25.13
CA THR A 213 -20.90 4.15 -26.25
C THR A 213 -20.09 3.85 -27.51
N LEU A 214 -20.72 3.99 -28.69
CA LEU A 214 -20.02 3.87 -29.97
C LEU A 214 -19.48 5.25 -30.36
N VAL A 215 -18.16 5.34 -30.53
CA VAL A 215 -17.49 6.53 -31.05
C VAL A 215 -16.93 6.20 -32.42
N THR A 216 -17.27 7.02 -33.41
CA THR A 216 -16.84 6.88 -34.81
C THR A 216 -15.82 7.95 -35.14
N GLN A 217 -14.74 7.55 -35.84
CA GLN A 217 -13.66 8.44 -36.31
C GLN A 217 -13.05 9.33 -35.20
N PRO A 218 -12.65 8.80 -34.02
CA PRO A 218 -12.14 9.60 -32.90
C PRO A 218 -10.75 10.21 -33.10
N ALA A 219 -10.10 9.95 -34.25
CA ALA A 219 -8.73 10.41 -34.46
C ALA A 219 -8.66 11.94 -34.62
N ASP A 220 -7.78 12.55 -33.84
CA ASP A 220 -7.48 13.98 -33.90
C ASP A 220 -6.58 14.29 -35.10
N GLU A 221 -6.98 15.25 -35.94
CA GLU A 221 -6.23 15.65 -37.14
C GLU A 221 -4.80 16.16 -36.86
N THR A 222 -4.53 16.73 -35.68
CA THR A 222 -3.21 17.28 -35.34
C THR A 222 -2.31 16.20 -34.74
N ALA A 223 -2.83 15.44 -33.78
CA ALA A 223 -2.08 14.40 -33.06
C ALA A 223 -2.02 13.08 -33.83
N SER A 224 -2.95 12.84 -34.77
CA SER A 224 -3.03 11.63 -35.59
C SER A 224 -3.57 11.93 -37.00
N PRO A 225 -2.80 12.67 -37.84
CA PRO A 225 -3.27 13.15 -39.16
C PRO A 225 -3.70 12.06 -40.16
N PHE A 226 -3.28 10.81 -39.96
CA PHE A 226 -3.62 9.66 -40.81
C PHE A 226 -4.63 8.70 -40.16
N GLY A 227 -5.20 9.06 -39.01
CA GLY A 227 -5.97 8.14 -38.18
C GLY A 227 -5.07 7.31 -37.27
N TRP A 228 -5.67 6.52 -36.39
CA TRP A 228 -4.91 5.75 -35.39
C TRP A 228 -4.23 4.51 -35.98
N HIS A 229 -4.72 3.99 -37.10
CA HIS A 229 -4.27 2.71 -37.67
C HIS A 229 -3.32 2.85 -38.87
N ASP A 230 -3.02 4.08 -39.29
CA ASP A 230 -2.11 4.38 -40.38
C ASP A 230 -0.80 4.97 -39.84
N ILE A 231 0.29 4.22 -40.02
CA ILE A 231 1.65 4.61 -39.63
C ILE A 231 2.53 5.06 -40.81
N GLY A 232 1.99 5.14 -42.03
CA GLY A 232 2.79 5.29 -43.25
C GLY A 232 2.31 6.35 -44.24
N GLY A 233 1.19 7.04 -43.97
CA GLY A 233 0.68 8.17 -44.77
C GLY A 233 0.10 7.79 -46.14
N THR A 234 0.36 6.60 -46.67
CA THR A 234 -0.32 6.04 -47.85
C THR A 234 -1.74 5.62 -47.49
N ALA A 235 -2.78 6.03 -48.21
CA ALA A 235 -4.16 5.70 -47.82
C ALA A 235 -4.41 4.22 -47.44
N GLY A 236 -4.98 3.99 -46.24
CA GLY A 236 -5.43 2.68 -45.74
C GLY A 236 -4.75 2.23 -44.43
N PRO A 237 -5.43 1.46 -43.56
CA PRO A 237 -4.86 1.03 -42.28
C PRO A 237 -3.72 0.03 -42.48
N LYS A 238 -2.63 0.19 -41.72
CA LYS A 238 -1.50 -0.75 -41.68
C LYS A 238 -1.75 -1.84 -40.65
N TYR A 239 -2.52 -1.52 -39.62
CA TYR A 239 -2.91 -2.44 -38.57
C TYR A 239 -4.43 -2.40 -38.40
N GLN A 240 -5.05 -3.56 -38.19
CA GLN A 240 -6.46 -3.69 -37.84
C GLN A 240 -6.65 -4.14 -36.38
N ILE A 241 -5.53 -4.19 -35.63
CA ILE A 241 -5.47 -4.47 -34.19
C ILE A 241 -5.28 -3.15 -33.43
N THR A 242 -5.27 -3.18 -32.10
CA THR A 242 -4.99 -2.04 -31.19
C THR A 242 -3.53 -1.57 -31.25
N ARG A 243 -3.02 -1.40 -32.47
CA ARG A 243 -1.70 -0.86 -32.80
C ARG A 243 -1.87 0.32 -33.73
N GLY A 244 -1.14 1.37 -33.43
CA GLY A 244 -1.11 2.61 -34.18
C GLY A 244 0.25 3.27 -34.20
N ASN A 245 0.26 4.54 -34.60
CA ASN A 245 1.45 5.40 -34.59
C ASN A 245 1.89 5.78 -33.16
N ASN A 246 0.95 5.84 -32.20
CA ASN A 246 1.20 6.32 -30.84
C ASN A 246 1.18 5.21 -29.77
N VAL A 247 0.47 4.11 -30.00
CA VAL A 247 0.23 3.05 -29.00
C VAL A 247 0.20 1.68 -29.66
N PHE A 248 0.78 0.68 -28.99
CA PHE A 248 0.52 -0.73 -29.27
C PHE A 248 0.04 -1.41 -27.98
N ALA A 249 -1.27 -1.62 -27.88
CA ALA A 249 -1.86 -2.36 -26.76
C ALA A 249 -1.84 -3.86 -27.09
N TYR A 250 -1.17 -4.62 -26.24
CA TYR A 250 -1.12 -6.08 -26.27
C TYR A 250 -1.19 -6.60 -24.84
N THR A 251 -1.63 -7.84 -24.68
CA THR A 251 -1.57 -8.52 -23.37
C THR A 251 -0.10 -8.69 -23.01
N ASP A 252 0.31 -8.20 -21.84
CA ASP A 252 1.60 -8.60 -21.29
C ASP A 252 1.48 -10.06 -20.83
N ILE A 253 2.05 -10.96 -21.64
CA ILE A 253 2.00 -12.40 -21.41
C ILE A 253 3.25 -12.88 -20.65
N ASN A 254 4.23 -11.99 -20.44
CA ASN A 254 5.57 -12.35 -20.01
C ASN A 254 5.97 -11.72 -18.67
N ASN A 255 5.27 -10.67 -18.22
CA ASN A 255 5.54 -9.97 -16.96
C ASN A 255 7.03 -9.61 -16.79
N ASP A 256 7.61 -9.02 -17.83
CA ASP A 256 9.00 -8.52 -17.89
C ASP A 256 9.11 -6.99 -17.81
#